data_AF-A0A3N1QZX7-F1
#
_entry.id   AF-A0A3N1QZX7-F1
#
_cell.length_a   1.000
_cell.length_b   1.000
_cell.length_c   1.000
_cell.angle_alpha   90.00
_cell.angle_beta   90.00
_cell.angle_gamma   90.00
#
_symmetry.space_group_name_H-M   'P 1'
#
loop_
_entity.id
_entity.type
_entity.pdbx_description
1 polymer ?
#
loop_
_entity_poly.entity_id
_entity_poly.type
_entity_poly.pdbx_seq_one_letter_code
_entity_poly.pdbx_strand_id
1 'polypeptide(L)' 'MQVSMSRGETVRVGCTRGTVKRIHKRTMVIDIRGCRVRVPREEVRALSKEASSMEGV' A
#
# COMPACT_ATOMS: atom_id res chain seq x y z
N MET A 1 1.13 -11.01 11.70
CA MET A 1 0.28 -10.86 10.49
C MET A 1 1.13 -10.37 9.33
N GLN A 2 1.33 -11.19 8.29
CA GLN A 2 1.97 -10.74 7.06
C GLN A 2 0.93 -9.95 6.25
N VAL A 3 1.14 -8.65 6.05
CA VAL A 3 0.18 -7.79 5.35
C VAL A 3 0.27 -8.07 3.85
N SER A 4 -0.72 -8.78 3.31
CA SER A 4 -0.82 -9.09 1.87
C SER A 4 -1.25 -7.85 1.09
N MET A 5 -0.33 -7.25 0.34
CA MET A 5 -0.62 -6.10 -0.53
C MET A 5 -1.03 -6.52 -1.93
N SER A 6 -2.02 -5.83 -2.50
CA SER A 6 -2.56 -6.09 -3.83
C SER A 6 -2.32 -4.94 -4.80
N ARG A 7 -2.32 -5.25 -6.12
CA ARG A 7 -2.30 -4.22 -7.16
C ARG A 7 -3.59 -3.39 -7.08
N GLY A 8 -3.48 -2.08 -7.22
CA GLY A 8 -4.60 -1.13 -7.10
C GLY A 8 -4.85 -0.65 -5.67
N GLU A 9 -4.21 -1.28 -4.68
CA GLU A 9 -4.35 -0.88 -3.28
C GLU A 9 -3.63 0.46 -3.01
N THR A 10 -4.22 1.30 -2.17
CA THR A 10 -3.56 2.50 -1.66
C THR A 10 -2.74 2.12 -0.43
N VAL A 11 -1.45 2.39 -0.52
CA VAL A 11 -0.46 2.09 0.52
C VAL A 11 0.24 3.36 0.93
N ARG A 12 1.01 3.26 2.01
CA ARG A 12 1.86 4.32 2.51
C ARG A 12 3.33 3.94 2.29
N VAL A 13 4.10 4.88 1.78
CA VAL A 13 5.56 4.80 1.63
C VAL A 13 6.13 5.97 2.42
N GLY A 14 6.78 5.69 3.54
CA GLY A 14 7.20 6.73 4.50
C GLY A 14 6.03 7.64 4.91
N CYS A 15 6.11 8.93 4.57
CA CYS A 15 5.08 9.93 4.87
C CYS A 15 4.04 10.11 3.75
N THR A 16 4.17 9.41 2.63
CA THR A 16 3.38 9.67 1.43
C THR A 16 2.43 8.51 1.13
N ARG A 17 1.25 8.83 0.59
CA ARG A 17 0.29 7.84 0.08
C ARG A 17 0.48 7.63 -1.40
N GLY A 18 0.33 6.40 -1.86
CA GLY A 18 0.37 6.07 -3.28
C GLY A 18 -0.37 4.78 -3.59
N THR A 19 -0.62 4.55 -4.88
CA THR A 19 -1.36 3.38 -5.35
C THR A 19 -0.42 2.35 -5.95
N VAL A 20 -0.53 1.09 -5.55
CA VAL A 20 0.28 0.00 -6.09
C VAL A 20 -0.08 -0.25 -7.56
N LYS A 21 0.88 -0.10 -8.46
CA LYS A 21 0.71 -0.40 -9.89
C LYS A 21 1.30 -1.75 -10.29
N ARG A 22 2.44 -2.14 -9.71
CA ARG A 22 3.08 -3.44 -9.94
C ARG A 22 3.72 -3.98 -8.67
N ILE A 23 3.75 -5.30 -8.54
CA ILE A 23 4.35 -6.02 -7.42
C ILE A 23 5.41 -6.96 -7.98
N HIS A 24 6.64 -6.83 -7.48
CA HIS A 24 7.73 -7.75 -7.77
C HIS A 24 8.12 -8.49 -6.48
N LYS A 25 9.03 -9.47 -6.59
CA LYS A 25 9.46 -10.29 -5.44
C LYS A 25 9.97 -9.45 -4.27
N ARG A 26 10.85 -8.47 -4.54
CA ARG A 26 11.46 -7.60 -3.51
C ARG A 26 11.02 -6.13 -3.52
N THR A 27 10.46 -5.66 -4.63
CA THR A 27 10.10 -4.25 -4.83
C THR A 27 8.66 -4.09 -5.31
N MET A 28 8.08 -2.92 -5.15
CA MET A 28 6.78 -2.52 -5.71
C MET A 28 6.92 -1.24 -6.52
N VAL A 29 6.08 -1.09 -7.55
CA VAL A 29 5.94 0.17 -8.27
C VAL A 29 4.68 0.84 -7.77
N ILE A 30 4.84 2.03 -7.22
CA ILE A 30 3.77 2.81 -6.59
C ILE A 30 3.65 4.13 -7.34
N ASP A 31 2.42 4.49 -7.64
CA ASP A 31 2.07 5.77 -8.24
C ASP A 31 1.75 6.78 -7.13
N ILE A 32 2.55 7.82 -7.06
CA ILE A 32 2.47 8.89 -6.07
C ILE A 32 2.20 10.18 -6.86
N ARG A 33 0.96 10.69 -6.79
CA ARG A 33 0.54 11.93 -7.47
C ARG A 33 0.92 11.96 -8.97
N GLY A 34 0.78 10.83 -9.66
CA GLY A 34 1.11 10.68 -11.08
C GLY A 34 2.58 10.33 -11.38
N CYS A 35 3.44 10.31 -10.37
CA CYS A 35 4.83 9.85 -10.49
C CYS A 35 4.96 8.38 -10.11
N ARG A 36 5.53 7.56 -10.99
CA ARG A 36 5.78 6.14 -10.71
C ARG A 36 7.14 5.97 -10.04
N VAL A 37 7.12 5.48 -8.81
CA VAL A 37 8.31 5.26 -7.99
C VAL A 37 8.45 3.77 -7.69
N ARG A 38 9.68 3.26 -7.77
CA ARG A 38 10.01 1.88 -7.39
C ARG A 38 10.55 1.88 -5.97
N VAL A 39 9.94 1.09 -5.10
CA VAL A 39 10.27 1.06 -3.67
C VAL A 39 10.47 -0.37 -3.15
N PRO A 40 11.35 -0.60 -2.16
CA PRO A 40 11.47 -1.88 -1.47
C PRO A 40 10.17 -2.24 -0.74
N ARG A 41 9.78 -3.52 -0.75
CA ARG A 41 8.53 -3.97 -0.08
C ARG A 41 8.52 -3.69 1.42
N GLU A 42 9.68 -3.71 2.06
CA GLU A 42 9.84 -3.46 3.50
C GLU A 42 9.51 -2.02 3.92
N GLU A 43 9.64 -1.06 3.00
CA GLU A 43 9.29 0.36 3.21
C GLU A 43 7.80 0.64 2.98
N VAL A 44 7.08 -0.28 2.34
CA VAL A 44 5.65 -0.13 2.07
C VAL A 44 4.86 -0.62 3.28
N ARG A 45 3.91 0.19 3.73
CA ARG A 45 2.93 -0.19 4.75
C ARG A 45 1.54 -0.11 4.13
N ALA A 46 0.71 -1.13 4.33
CA ALA A 46 -0.68 -1.01 3.93
C ALA A 46 -1.34 0.04 4.83
N LEU A 47 -2.23 0.84 4.25
CA LEU A 47 -3.19 1.58 5.05
C LEU A 47 -4.22 0.54 5.46
N SER A 48 -4.11 0.00 6.68
CA SER A 48 -5.05 -0.98 7.22
C SER A 48 -6.48 -0.57 6.91
N LYS A 49 -7.31 -1.53 6.49
CA LYS A 49 -8.78 -1.38 6.42
C LYS A 49 -9.37 -1.32 7.84
N GLU A 50 -8.92 -0.40 8.68
CA GLU A 50 -9.64 -0.07 9.91
C GLU A 50 -10.73 0.94 9.58
N ALA A 51 -11.79 0.43 8.94
CA ALA A 51 -13.09 1.08 8.82
C ALA A 51 -14.13 0.04 8.37
N SER A 52 -14.37 -0.98 9.20
CA SER A 52 -15.65 -1.73 9.26
C SER A 52 -15.68 -2.65 10.49
N SER A 53 -15.28 -2.12 11.66
CA SER A 53 -15.88 -2.56 12.91
C SER A 53 -16.78 -1.42 13.37
N MET A 54 -17.99 -1.35 12.83
CA MET A 54 -19.09 -0.81 13.60
C MET A 54 -19.67 -2.01 14.34
N GLU A 55 -19.28 -2.16 15.60
CA GLU A 55 -20.19 -2.76 16.57
C GLU A 55 -21.41 -1.83 16.68
N GLY A 56 -22.60 -2.42 16.84
CA GLY A 56 -23.71 -1.73 17.51
C GLY A 56 -25.07 -1.86 16.81
N VAL A 57 -25.86 -2.78 17.37
CA VAL A 57 -27.33 -2.97 17.30
C VAL A 57 -27.86 -3.87 16.18
#